data_AF-A0A7W0NNH3-F1
#
_entry.id   AF-A0A7W0NNH3-F1
#
_cell.length_a   1.000
_cell.length_b   1.000
_cell.length_c   1.000
_cell.angle_alpha   90.00
_cell.angle_beta   90.00
_cell.angle_gamma   90.00
#
_symmetry.space_group_name_H-M   'P 1'
#
loop_
_entity.id
_entity.type
_entity.pdbx_description
1 polymer ?
#
loop_
_entity_poly.entity_id
_entity_poly.type
_entity_poly.pdbx_seq_one_letter_code
_entity_poly.pdbx_strand_id
1 'polypeptide(L)'
;TIEYADAELRELVRFVNARVGEKKWVLVFTADHGQAPLPQAVGDWPIDVRELTDDIGRFAGQPAAELVEHVKQTGVWLDRRLLSSAGFDLRDVADFLLAYTIKDNAGGSSVPKAYRGRLDEPIFDAALPSSQLRRALGCAESASPR
;
A
#
# COMPACT_ATOMS: atom_id res chain seq x y z
N THR A 1 -20.50 -11.21 2.54
CA THR A 1 -19.66 -11.92 1.55
C THR A 1 -20.17 -11.56 0.16
N ILE A 2 -19.46 -11.96 -0.91
CA ILE A 2 -19.91 -11.75 -2.30
C ILE A 2 -21.25 -12.45 -2.57
N GLU A 3 -21.49 -13.61 -1.96
CA GLU A 3 -22.75 -14.36 -2.11
C GLU A 3 -23.97 -13.57 -1.61
N TYR A 4 -23.84 -12.86 -0.49
CA TYR A 4 -24.90 -11.96 -0.02
C TYR A 4 -25.13 -10.79 -1.00
N ALA A 5 -24.06 -10.22 -1.55
CA ALA A 5 -24.20 -9.15 -2.55
C ALA A 5 -24.90 -9.63 -3.83
N ASP A 6 -24.63 -10.86 -4.30
CA ASP A 6 -25.36 -11.47 -5.42
C ASP A 6 -26.84 -11.67 -5.11
N ALA A 7 -27.14 -12.19 -3.92
CA ALA A 7 -28.52 -12.42 -3.48
C ALA A 7 -29.31 -11.11 -3.41
N GLU A 8 -28.75 -10.06 -2.82
CA GLU A 8 -29.39 -8.75 -2.72
C GLU A 8 -29.52 -8.06 -4.07
N LEU A 9 -28.53 -8.19 -4.96
CA LEU A 9 -28.63 -7.68 -6.33
C LEU A 9 -29.79 -8.34 -7.08
N ARG A 10 -29.99 -9.66 -6.88
CA ARG A 10 -31.13 -10.39 -7.45
C ARG A 10 -32.46 -9.88 -6.91
N GLU A 11 -32.57 -9.60 -5.61
CA GLU A 11 -33.77 -8.98 -5.03
C GLU A 11 -34.03 -7.57 -5.59
N LEU A 12 -32.98 -6.75 -5.72
CA LEU A 12 -33.09 -5.43 -6.32
C LEU A 12 -33.61 -5.50 -7.76
N VAL A 13 -33.06 -6.39 -8.60
CA VAL A 13 -33.51 -6.60 -9.98
C VAL A 13 -34.99 -7.01 -10.01
N ARG A 14 -35.42 -7.94 -9.14
CA ARG A 14 -36.83 -8.35 -9.04
C ARG A 14 -37.73 -7.20 -8.68
N PHE A 15 -37.34 -6.41 -7.69
CA PHE A 15 -38.09 -5.24 -7.24
C PHE A 15 -38.27 -4.21 -8.36
N VAL A 16 -37.19 -3.87 -9.07
CA VAL A 16 -37.24 -2.89 -10.17
C VAL A 16 -38.08 -3.40 -11.34
N ASN A 17 -37.95 -4.69 -11.70
CA ASN A 17 -38.78 -5.30 -12.73
C ASN A 17 -40.27 -5.23 -12.37
N ALA A 18 -40.65 -5.51 -11.11
CA ALA A 18 -42.03 -5.43 -10.66
C ALA A 18 -42.57 -3.99 -10.65
N ARG A 19 -41.72 -2.99 -10.35
CA ARG A 19 -42.15 -1.60 -10.16
C ARG A 19 -42.12 -0.75 -11.43
N VAL A 20 -41.16 -0.99 -12.32
CA VAL A 20 -40.92 -0.21 -13.54
C VAL A 20 -41.33 -1.00 -14.79
N GLY A 21 -41.24 -2.32 -14.75
CA GLY A 21 -41.46 -3.22 -15.87
C GLY A 21 -40.14 -3.68 -16.50
N GLU A 22 -40.10 -4.94 -16.91
CA GLU A 22 -38.94 -5.50 -17.61
C GLU A 22 -38.61 -4.70 -18.88
N LYS A 23 -37.31 -4.58 -19.18
CA LYS A 23 -36.77 -3.86 -20.36
C LYS A 23 -37.08 -2.35 -20.40
N LYS A 24 -37.53 -1.76 -19.30
CA LYS A 24 -37.82 -0.31 -19.20
C LYS A 24 -36.80 0.44 -18.32
N TRP A 25 -35.71 -0.21 -17.95
CA TRP A 25 -34.67 0.35 -17.11
C TRP A 25 -33.31 -0.25 -17.47
N VAL A 26 -32.24 0.42 -17.06
CA VAL A 26 -30.85 -0.02 -17.25
C VAL A 26 -30.17 0.01 -15.89
N LEU A 27 -29.36 -1.02 -15.61
CA LEU A 27 -28.43 -1.02 -14.49
C LEU A 27 -27.03 -0.71 -14.99
N VAL A 28 -26.35 0.24 -14.36
CA VAL A 28 -24.89 0.37 -14.48
C VAL A 28 -24.30 -0.13 -13.16
N PHE A 29 -23.54 -1.22 -13.22
CA PHE A 29 -22.88 -1.80 -12.07
C PHE A 29 -21.38 -1.57 -12.19
N THR A 30 -20.80 -0.91 -11.18
CA THR A 30 -19.39 -0.55 -11.15
C THR A 30 -18.84 -0.75 -9.74
N ALA A 31 -17.51 -0.76 -9.64
CA ALA A 31 -16.80 -0.55 -8.39
C ALA A 31 -16.04 0.78 -8.47
N ASP A 32 -15.85 1.43 -7.34
CA ASP A 32 -14.98 2.60 -7.18
C ASP A 32 -13.50 2.18 -7.08
N HIS A 33 -13.24 0.96 -6.63
CA HIS A 33 -11.91 0.38 -6.50
C HIS A 33 -11.91 -1.15 -6.47
N GLY A 34 -10.74 -1.76 -6.68
CA GLY A 34 -10.51 -3.19 -6.48
C GLY A 34 -10.24 -3.57 -5.02
N GLN A 35 -9.79 -4.80 -4.82
CA GLN A 35 -9.24 -5.28 -3.54
C GLN A 35 -7.86 -5.89 -3.82
N ALA A 36 -6.90 -5.66 -2.91
CA ALA A 36 -5.61 -6.33 -2.99
C ALA A 36 -5.79 -7.84 -2.71
N PRO A 37 -5.04 -8.72 -3.39
CA PRO A 37 -5.06 -10.14 -3.09
C PRO A 37 -4.55 -10.42 -1.67
N LEU A 38 -4.95 -11.56 -1.10
CA LEU A 38 -4.35 -12.03 0.14
C LEU A 38 -2.84 -12.24 -0.08
N PRO A 39 -1.95 -11.70 0.76
CA PRO A 39 -0.51 -11.81 0.56
C PRO A 39 -0.02 -13.26 0.42
N GLN A 40 -0.63 -14.19 1.16
CA GLN A 40 -0.30 -15.63 1.08
C GLN A 40 -0.67 -16.26 -0.27
N ALA A 41 -1.63 -15.69 -1.00
CA ALA A 41 -2.08 -16.20 -2.30
C ALA A 41 -1.16 -15.75 -3.45
N VAL A 42 -0.46 -14.63 -3.30
CA VAL A 42 0.47 -14.08 -4.30
C VAL A 42 1.94 -14.19 -3.91
N GLY A 43 2.22 -14.63 -2.68
CA GLY A 43 3.57 -14.77 -2.16
C GLY A 43 4.16 -13.45 -1.67
N ASP A 44 3.35 -12.42 -1.43
CA ASP A 44 3.84 -11.13 -0.96
C ASP A 44 3.91 -11.07 0.57
N TRP A 45 4.77 -10.20 1.09
CA TRP A 45 4.88 -9.95 2.51
C TRP A 45 3.76 -9.00 3.00
N PRO A 46 2.97 -9.37 4.03
CA PRO A 46 2.01 -8.48 4.65
C PRO A 46 2.74 -7.43 5.50
N ILE A 47 3.01 -6.25 4.93
CA ILE A 47 3.75 -5.19 5.61
C ILE A 47 3.04 -4.79 6.92
N ASP A 48 3.71 -4.97 8.06
CA ASP A 48 3.29 -4.41 9.33
C ASP A 48 3.59 -2.90 9.32
N VAL A 49 2.53 -2.11 9.13
CA VAL A 49 2.59 -0.65 9.06
C VAL A 49 3.04 -0.04 10.38
N ARG A 50 2.73 -0.67 11.52
CA ARG A 50 3.16 -0.18 12.83
C ARG A 50 4.66 -0.38 12.99
N GLU A 51 5.17 -1.57 12.66
CA GLU A 51 6.61 -1.84 12.73
C GLU A 51 7.39 -0.93 11.79
N LEU A 52 6.92 -0.76 10.54
CA LEU A 52 7.52 0.17 9.58
C LEU A 52 7.56 1.61 10.11
N THR A 53 6.47 2.07 10.74
CA THR A 53 6.37 3.41 11.32
C THR A 53 7.39 3.58 12.46
N ASP A 54 7.45 2.60 13.36
CA ASP A 54 8.37 2.60 14.48
C ASP A 54 9.84 2.58 14.01
N ASP A 55 10.14 1.82 12.95
CA ASP A 55 11.47 1.75 12.34
C ASP A 55 11.91 3.05 11.67
N ILE A 56 11.01 3.76 10.99
CA ILE A 56 11.30 5.09 10.44
C ILE A 56 11.66 6.06 11.57
N GLY A 57 10.92 6.02 12.68
CA GLY A 57 11.24 6.80 13.88
C GLY A 57 12.62 6.45 14.45
N ARG A 58 12.91 5.15 14.60
CA ARG A 58 14.22 4.66 15.07
C ARG A 58 15.36 5.10 14.17
N PHE A 59 15.20 4.97 12.85
CA PHE A 59 16.16 5.41 11.85
C PHE A 59 16.50 6.89 12.01
N ALA A 60 15.48 7.74 12.13
CA ALA A 60 15.65 9.18 12.29
C ALA A 60 16.03 9.60 13.73
N GLY A 61 16.03 8.70 14.70
CA GLY A 61 16.22 9.03 16.12
C GLY A 61 15.13 9.95 16.68
N GLN A 62 13.90 9.85 16.16
CA GLN A 62 12.75 10.66 16.56
C GLN A 62 11.58 9.78 17.03
N PRO A 63 10.69 10.28 17.90
CA PRO A 63 9.44 9.59 18.20
C PRO A 63 8.62 9.39 16.92
N ALA A 64 8.31 8.14 16.58
CA ALA A 64 7.58 7.82 15.35
C ALA A 64 6.21 8.52 15.28
N ALA A 65 5.53 8.65 16.42
CA ALA A 65 4.23 9.33 16.54
C ALA A 65 4.29 10.85 16.24
N GLU A 66 5.47 11.46 16.28
CA GLU A 66 5.68 12.87 15.93
C GLU A 66 6.20 13.02 14.50
N LEU A 67 7.12 12.14 14.09
CA LEU A 67 7.75 12.19 12.77
C LEU A 67 6.84 11.71 11.65
N VAL A 68 6.11 10.60 11.85
CA VAL A 68 5.31 9.95 10.82
C VAL A 68 3.86 10.39 10.95
N GLU A 69 3.44 11.28 10.06
CA GLU A 69 2.06 11.80 10.05
C GLU A 69 1.09 10.70 9.64
N HIS A 70 1.37 10.04 8.50
CA HIS A 70 0.53 8.99 7.94
C HIS A 70 1.35 7.97 7.13
N VAL A 71 0.90 6.72 7.16
CA VAL A 71 1.29 5.68 6.19
C VAL A 71 0.03 5.21 5.48
N LYS A 72 0.04 5.24 4.15
CA LYS A 72 -1.01 4.70 3.28
C LYS A 72 -0.37 3.81 2.23
N GLN A 73 -1.19 3.02 1.54
CA GLN A 73 -0.73 2.16 0.46
C GLN A 73 0.03 2.92 -0.64
N THR A 74 -0.25 4.22 -0.81
CA THR A 74 0.37 5.07 -1.83
C THR A 74 1.60 5.83 -1.34
N GLY A 75 1.96 5.77 -0.05
CA GLY A 75 3.14 6.49 0.45
C GLY A 75 3.21 6.68 1.96
N VAL A 76 4.27 7.38 2.37
CA VAL A 76 4.57 7.77 3.75
C VAL A 76 4.67 9.29 3.81
N TRP A 77 4.01 9.90 4.79
CA TRP A 77 4.02 11.35 5.05
C TRP A 77 4.78 11.62 6.34
N LEU A 78 5.73 12.55 6.26
CA LEU A 78 6.69 12.83 7.33
C LEU A 78 6.72 14.32 7.64
N ASP A 79 6.85 14.67 8.92
CA ASP A 79 7.20 16.02 9.33
C ASP A 79 8.64 16.32 8.89
N ARG A 80 8.76 17.11 7.82
CA ARG A 80 10.05 17.47 7.20
C ARG A 80 10.90 18.36 8.11
N ARG A 81 10.32 19.09 9.04
CA ARG A 81 11.06 19.93 9.99
C ARG A 81 11.71 19.05 11.05
N LEU A 82 10.96 18.09 11.60
CA LEU A 82 11.50 17.11 12.55
C LEU A 82 12.59 16.26 11.91
N LEU A 83 12.33 15.75 10.70
CA LEU A 83 13.33 14.98 9.95
C LEU A 83 14.62 15.77 9.72
N SER A 84 14.49 17.03 9.28
CA SER A 84 15.64 17.92 9.08
C SER A 84 16.36 18.27 10.39
N SER A 85 15.65 18.40 11.51
CA SER A 85 16.25 18.66 12.82
C SER A 85 17.08 17.48 13.33
N ALA A 86 16.75 16.27 12.89
CA ALA A 86 17.51 15.06 13.12
C ALA A 86 18.69 14.87 12.16
N GLY A 87 18.87 15.77 11.19
CA GLY A 87 19.95 15.71 10.20
C GLY A 87 19.68 14.83 8.99
N PHE A 88 18.42 14.43 8.77
CA PHE A 88 18.00 13.61 7.64
C PHE A 88 17.10 14.39 6.67
N ASP A 89 17.00 13.91 5.44
CA ASP A 89 16.03 14.36 4.45
C ASP A 89 15.17 13.21 3.90
N LEU A 90 14.24 13.53 2.99
CA LEU A 90 13.35 12.53 2.40
C LEU A 90 14.08 11.49 1.56
N ARG A 91 15.27 11.81 1.04
CA ARG A 91 16.08 10.86 0.29
C ARG A 91 16.75 9.86 1.22
N ASP A 92 17.23 10.29 2.37
CA ASP A 92 17.76 9.37 3.37
C ASP A 92 16.70 8.34 3.79
N VAL A 93 15.45 8.78 3.99
CA VAL A 93 14.34 7.87 4.29
C VAL A 93 14.00 6.97 3.10
N ALA A 94 14.05 7.48 1.87
CA ALA A 94 13.84 6.64 0.68
C ALA A 94 14.92 5.56 0.54
N ASP A 95 16.19 5.91 0.78
CA ASP A 95 17.32 4.98 0.75
C ASP A 95 17.20 3.93 1.88
N PHE A 96 16.74 4.34 3.06
CA PHE A 96 16.38 3.43 4.15
C PHE A 96 15.29 2.43 3.72
N LEU A 97 14.18 2.91 3.13
CA LEU A 97 13.08 2.06 2.69
C LEU A 97 13.49 1.09 1.58
N LEU A 98 14.37 1.50 0.65
CA LEU A 98 14.90 0.63 -0.40
C LEU A 98 15.75 -0.52 0.15
N ALA A 99 16.36 -0.35 1.31
CA ALA A 99 17.12 -1.39 2.00
C ALA A 99 16.29 -2.20 2.99
N TYR A 100 15.03 -1.83 3.24
CA TYR A 100 14.20 -2.39 4.29
C TYR A 100 13.65 -3.77 3.90
N THR A 101 13.94 -4.79 4.72
CA THR A 101 13.69 -6.20 4.39
C THR A 101 12.50 -6.80 5.14
N ILE A 102 12.06 -7.99 4.70
CA ILE A 102 11.08 -8.81 5.42
C ILE A 102 11.50 -9.05 6.88
N LYS A 103 12.80 -9.28 7.11
CA LYS A 103 13.35 -9.51 8.44
C LYS A 103 13.18 -8.31 9.35
N ASP A 104 13.43 -7.11 8.83
CA ASP A 104 13.31 -5.87 9.59
C ASP A 104 11.84 -5.67 9.98
N ASN A 105 10.93 -5.77 9.01
CA ASN A 105 9.50 -5.57 9.24
C ASN A 105 8.83 -6.67 10.07
N ALA A 106 9.43 -7.86 10.16
CA ALA A 106 8.93 -8.88 11.06
C ALA A 106 9.04 -8.45 12.53
N GLY A 107 9.95 -7.53 12.89
CA GLY A 107 10.03 -6.95 14.24
C GLY A 107 10.20 -7.98 15.36
N GLY A 108 10.82 -9.14 15.07
CA GLY A 108 10.93 -10.26 16.02
C GLY A 108 9.67 -11.12 16.19
N SER A 109 8.60 -10.85 15.44
CA SER A 109 7.40 -11.68 15.38
C SER A 109 7.66 -13.02 14.69
N SER A 110 6.78 -13.99 14.92
CA SER A 110 6.88 -15.29 14.26
C SER A 110 6.68 -15.16 12.76
N VAL A 111 7.71 -15.49 11.97
CA VAL A 111 7.63 -15.45 10.51
C VAL A 111 6.92 -16.70 9.96
N PRO A 112 5.84 -16.55 9.16
CA PRO A 112 5.16 -17.67 8.52
C PRO A 112 6.12 -18.50 7.66
N LYS A 113 5.87 -19.82 7.57
CA LYS A 113 6.76 -20.76 6.89
C LYS A 113 7.10 -20.35 5.45
N ALA A 114 6.15 -19.74 4.74
CA ALA A 114 6.31 -19.28 3.36
C ALA A 114 7.42 -18.21 3.19
N TYR A 115 7.75 -17.45 4.23
CA TYR A 115 8.69 -16.32 4.14
C TYR A 115 10.04 -16.57 4.80
N ARG A 116 10.23 -17.69 5.52
CA ARG A 116 11.47 -17.96 6.28
C ARG A 116 12.73 -18.04 5.42
N GLY A 117 12.60 -18.40 4.15
CA GLY A 117 13.71 -18.43 3.19
C GLY A 117 13.92 -17.11 2.43
N ARG A 118 13.13 -16.08 2.72
CA ARG A 118 13.07 -14.79 2.02
C ARG A 118 13.28 -13.60 2.95
N LEU A 119 13.82 -13.83 4.15
CA LEU A 119 13.94 -12.81 5.19
C LEU A 119 14.75 -11.60 4.74
N ASP A 120 15.79 -11.79 3.93
CA ASP A 120 16.65 -10.72 3.44
C ASP A 120 16.11 -10.07 2.15
N GLU A 121 14.90 -10.42 1.70
CA GLU A 121 14.26 -9.81 0.54
C GLU A 121 13.81 -8.39 0.87
N PRO A 122 14.14 -7.39 0.02
CA PRO A 122 13.59 -6.04 0.14
C PRO A 122 12.07 -6.05 0.00
N ILE A 123 11.39 -5.27 0.84
CA ILE A 123 9.93 -5.13 0.76
C ILE A 123 9.51 -4.16 -0.36
N PHE A 124 10.36 -3.18 -0.66
CA PHE A 124 10.05 -2.12 -1.61
C PHE A 124 10.96 -2.19 -2.83
N ASP A 125 10.37 -2.34 -4.02
CA ASP A 125 11.10 -2.21 -5.29
C ASP A 125 11.50 -0.76 -5.59
N ALA A 126 10.76 0.21 -5.06
CA ALA A 126 11.00 1.63 -5.24
C ALA A 126 10.52 2.45 -4.05
N ALA A 127 11.33 3.39 -3.59
CA ALA A 127 10.94 4.47 -2.70
C ALA A 127 11.53 5.79 -3.24
N LEU A 128 10.68 6.80 -3.39
CA LEU A 128 11.05 8.06 -4.04
C LEU A 128 10.44 9.23 -3.28
N PRO A 129 11.22 10.28 -2.97
CA PRO A 129 10.63 11.55 -2.54
C PRO A 129 9.66 12.06 -3.61
N SER A 130 8.52 12.61 -3.21
CA SER A 130 7.48 13.08 -4.15
C SER A 130 7.99 14.10 -5.17
N SER A 131 9.03 14.87 -4.83
CA SER A 131 9.70 15.80 -5.73
C SER A 131 10.40 15.13 -6.92
N GLN A 132 10.79 13.85 -6.78
CA GLN A 132 11.44 13.07 -7.83
C GLN A 132 10.45 12.28 -8.68
N LEU A 133 9.18 12.16 -8.28
CA LEU A 133 8.20 11.32 -8.97
C LEU A 133 8.02 11.69 -10.45
N ARG A 134 7.90 13.00 -10.76
CA ARG A 134 7.79 13.45 -12.17
C ARG A 134 9.02 13.09 -13.00
N ARG A 135 10.21 13.15 -12.41
CA ARG A 135 11.45 12.78 -13.11
C ARG A 135 11.50 11.27 -13.35
N ALA A 136 11.15 10.47 -12.36
CA ALA A 136 11.10 9.02 -12.48
C ALA A 136 10.10 8.56 -13.55
N LEU A 137 8.91 9.17 -13.59
CA LEU A 137 7.92 8.91 -14.63
C LEU A 137 8.43 9.26 -16.03
N GLY A 138 9.10 10.42 -16.19
CA GLY A 138 9.71 10.77 -17.48
C GLY A 138 10.79 9.78 -17.94
N CYS A 139 11.57 9.20 -17.01
CA CYS A 139 12.51 8.13 -17.34
C CYS A 139 11.80 6.84 -17.78
N ALA A 140 10.72 6.45 -17.10
CA ALA A 140 9.97 5.23 -17.44
C ALA A 140 9.30 5.34 -18.81
N GLU A 141 8.73 6.52 -19.14
CA GLU A 141 8.11 6.78 -20.43
C GLU A 141 9.12 6.79 -21.58
N SER A 142 10.33 7.33 -21.35
CA SER A 142 11.39 7.36 -22.36
C SER A 142 12.11 6.02 -22.55
N ALA A 143 12.06 5.13 -21.55
CA ALA A 143 12.63 3.78 -21.61
C ALA A 143 11.67 2.73 -22.20
N SER A 144 10.38 3.05 -22.35
CA SER A 144 9.41 2.14 -22.97
C SER A 144 9.65 2.04 -24.48
N PRO A 145 9.91 0.84 -25.04
CA PRO A 145 9.94 0.67 -26.49
C PRO A 145 8.54 0.95 -27.04
N ARG A 146 8.45 1.86 -28.01
CA ARG A 146 7.25 2.04 -28.83
C ARG A 146 6.97 0.82 -29.70
#